data_AF-A0A7L3PWP8-F1
#
_entry.id   AF-A0A7L3PWP8-F1
#
_cell.length_a   1.000
_cell.length_b   1.000
_cell.length_c   1.000
_cell.angle_alpha   90.00
_cell.angle_beta   90.00
_cell.angle_gamma   90.00
#
_symmetry.space_group_name_H-M   'P 1'
#
loop_
_entity.id
_entity.type
_entity.pdbx_description
1 polymer ?
#
loop_
_entity_poly.entity_id
_entity_poly.type
_entity_poly.pdbx_seq_one_letter_code
_entity_poly.pdbx_strand_id
1 'polypeptide(L)'
;FSASLTPVALGSALAYRAQGALEPGLLLGSAVTVLAVHGAGNLVNTYYDFSKGIDHKKSDDRTLVDQILEPQDVVRFGVFLYTVGCVCAAGLYAVSTLKLEHLALIYFGGLSSSFLYTGGIGFKYVALGDVVILITFGPLAVMFAHAVQVGYLSVSPLLYAVPLALSTEAILHSNNTRDMESDRQAGIVTLAILIGPTFSYILYAVLLFLPYLIFCVLATRYTISMALPLLTIPMAFSLERQFRSRSFNKIPQRTAKLNLLLGLFYVFGIMLAPPGALPKL
;
A
#
# COMPACT_ATOMS: atom_id res chain seq x y z
N PHE A 1 -4.78 -2.25 6.57
CA PHE A 1 -4.81 -3.12 5.36
C PHE A 1 -5.49 -2.51 4.13
N SER A 2 -5.97 -1.25 4.14
CA SER A 2 -6.51 -0.62 2.92
C SER A 2 -5.50 -0.64 1.77
N ALA A 3 -4.24 -0.32 2.09
CA ALA A 3 -3.07 -0.38 1.20
C ALA A 3 -2.76 -1.77 0.58
N SER A 4 -3.44 -2.84 1.00
CA SER A 4 -3.37 -4.15 0.34
C SER A 4 -4.61 -4.47 -0.49
N LEU A 5 -5.79 -4.23 0.08
CA LEU A 5 -7.04 -4.63 -0.53
C LEU A 5 -7.44 -3.73 -1.69
N THR A 6 -7.21 -2.41 -1.60
CA THR A 6 -7.56 -1.50 -2.70
C THR A 6 -6.69 -1.70 -3.94
N PRO A 7 -5.36 -1.95 -3.85
CA PRO A 7 -4.56 -2.36 -5.01
C PRO A 7 -5.03 -3.67 -5.65
N VAL A 8 -5.37 -4.69 -4.85
CA VAL A 8 -5.85 -5.98 -5.36
C VAL A 8 -7.18 -5.82 -6.09
N ALA A 9 -8.11 -5.06 -5.50
CA ALA A 9 -9.39 -4.76 -6.12
C ALA A 9 -9.21 -3.95 -7.42
N LEU A 10 -8.28 -2.98 -7.45
CA LEU A 10 -7.94 -2.23 -8.65
C LEU A 10 -7.36 -3.13 -9.74
N GLY A 11 -6.34 -3.94 -9.43
CA GLY A 11 -5.73 -4.84 -10.41
C GLY A 11 -6.74 -5.82 -11.01
N SER A 12 -7.64 -6.34 -10.17
CA SER A 12 -8.72 -7.24 -10.61
C SER A 12 -9.79 -6.52 -11.44
N ALA A 13 -10.16 -5.29 -11.08
CA ALA A 13 -11.07 -4.48 -11.88
C ALA A 13 -10.46 -4.16 -13.25
N LEU A 14 -9.18 -3.81 -13.32
CA LEU A 14 -8.48 -3.58 -14.59
C LEU A 14 -8.45 -4.85 -15.45
N ALA A 15 -8.22 -6.02 -14.84
CA ALA A 15 -8.27 -7.29 -15.56
C ALA A 15 -9.67 -7.58 -16.13
N TYR A 16 -10.72 -7.35 -15.33
CA TYR A 16 -12.11 -7.43 -15.80
C TYR A 16 -12.36 -6.47 -16.97
N ARG A 17 -11.81 -5.25 -16.93
CA ARG A 17 -11.95 -4.28 -18.02
C ARG A 17 -11.23 -4.72 -19.30
N ALA A 18 -10.11 -5.42 -19.19
CA ALA A 18 -9.33 -5.90 -20.33
C ALA A 18 -9.95 -7.16 -20.97
N GLN A 19 -10.48 -8.09 -20.16
CA GLN A 19 -10.94 -9.40 -20.65
C GLN A 19 -12.45 -9.61 -20.64
N GLY A 20 -13.21 -8.75 -19.96
CA GLY A 20 -14.66 -8.89 -19.80
C GLY A 20 -15.07 -9.99 -18.81
N ALA A 21 -14.12 -10.68 -18.19
CA ALA A 21 -14.34 -11.75 -17.22
C ALA A 21 -13.49 -11.51 -15.97
N LEU A 22 -14.01 -11.96 -14.83
CA LEU A 22 -13.33 -11.89 -13.54
C LEU A 22 -13.51 -13.25 -12.86
N GLU A 23 -12.41 -13.91 -12.51
CA GLU A 23 -12.45 -15.16 -11.75
C GLU A 23 -12.44 -14.86 -10.25
N PRO A 24 -13.53 -15.13 -9.49
CA PRO A 24 -13.62 -14.79 -8.08
C PRO A 24 -12.58 -15.53 -7.23
N GLY A 25 -12.23 -16.76 -7.60
CA GLY A 25 -11.20 -17.55 -6.92
C GLY A 25 -9.82 -16.90 -7.00
N LEU A 26 -9.47 -16.37 -8.18
CA LEU A 26 -8.20 -15.65 -8.39
C LEU A 26 -8.17 -14.32 -7.62
N LEU A 27 -9.30 -13.60 -7.55
CA LEU A 27 -9.44 -12.38 -6.75
C LEU A 27 -9.26 -12.68 -5.26
N LEU A 28 -9.98 -13.69 -4.75
CA LEU A 28 -9.90 -14.06 -3.33
C LEU A 28 -8.50 -14.57 -2.97
N GLY A 29 -7.92 -15.45 -3.79
CA GLY A 29 -6.55 -15.93 -3.59
C GLY A 29 -5.53 -14.80 -3.61
N SER A 30 -5.69 -13.81 -4.50
CA SER A 30 -4.83 -12.62 -4.54
C SER A 30 -4.98 -11.76 -3.29
N ALA A 31 -6.20 -11.54 -2.83
CA ALA A 31 -6.48 -10.77 -1.62
C ALA A 31 -5.87 -11.44 -0.39
N VAL A 32 -6.04 -12.76 -0.21
CA VAL A 32 -5.46 -13.52 0.90
C VAL A 32 -3.94 -13.48 0.83
N THR A 33 -3.34 -13.69 -0.34
CA THR A 33 -1.88 -13.66 -0.54
C THR A 33 -1.28 -12.32 -0.10
N VAL A 34 -1.83 -11.20 -0.62
CA VAL A 34 -1.31 -9.85 -0.32
C VAL A 34 -1.58 -9.46 1.13
N LEU A 35 -2.73 -9.84 1.71
CA LEU A 35 -3.03 -9.60 3.12
C LEU A 35 -2.08 -10.36 4.04
N ALA A 36 -1.80 -11.64 3.74
CA ALA A 36 -0.91 -12.46 4.55
C ALA A 36 0.50 -11.88 4.55
N VAL A 37 1.03 -11.51 3.38
CA VAL A 37 2.38 -10.91 3.24
C VAL A 37 2.47 -9.53 3.90
N HIS A 38 1.44 -8.68 3.79
CA HIS A 38 1.40 -7.41 4.52
C HIS A 38 1.34 -7.65 6.04
N GLY A 39 0.47 -8.55 6.49
CA GLY A 39 0.34 -8.89 7.92
C GLY A 39 1.66 -9.42 8.49
N ALA A 40 2.35 -10.28 7.74
CA ALA A 40 3.66 -10.78 8.12
C ALA A 40 4.70 -9.64 8.19
N GLY A 41 4.73 -8.74 7.21
CA GLY A 41 5.59 -7.56 7.22
C GLY A 41 5.34 -6.63 8.42
N ASN A 42 4.07 -6.47 8.84
CA ASN A 42 3.73 -5.70 10.03
C ASN A 42 4.27 -6.37 11.30
N LEU A 43 4.15 -7.69 11.43
CA LEU A 43 4.72 -8.42 12.58
C LEU A 43 6.24 -8.35 12.60
N VAL A 44 6.89 -8.40 11.44
CA VAL A 44 8.34 -8.18 11.31
C VAL A 44 8.70 -6.77 11.78
N ASN A 45 7.94 -5.74 11.38
CA ASN A 45 8.10 -4.38 11.89
C ASN A 45 7.98 -4.32 13.42
N THR A 46 6.91 -4.87 14.00
CA THR A 46 6.71 -4.94 15.46
C THR A 46 7.89 -5.59 16.17
N TYR A 47 8.41 -6.70 15.66
CA TYR A 47 9.53 -7.41 16.26
C TYR A 47 10.84 -6.59 16.22
N TYR A 48 11.21 -6.08 15.06
CA TYR A 48 12.47 -5.36 14.89
C TYR A 48 12.47 -3.98 15.56
N ASP A 49 11.35 -3.26 15.53
CA ASP A 49 11.22 -1.98 16.24
C ASP A 49 11.31 -2.17 17.75
N PHE A 50 10.68 -3.21 18.31
CA PHE A 50 10.85 -3.58 19.72
C PHE A 50 12.29 -4.00 20.04
N SER A 51 12.88 -4.90 19.25
CA SER A 51 14.23 -5.41 19.49
C SER A 51 15.31 -4.32 19.42
N LYS A 52 15.07 -3.26 18.66
CA LYS A 52 15.96 -2.10 18.55
C LYS A 52 15.66 -0.99 19.58
N GLY A 53 14.65 -1.19 20.44
CA GLY A 53 14.25 -0.21 21.45
C GLY A 53 13.57 1.04 20.89
N ILE A 54 13.03 0.96 19.66
CA ILE A 54 12.32 2.04 18.97
C ILE A 54 10.91 2.17 19.55
N ASP A 55 10.23 1.03 19.73
CA ASP A 55 8.91 1.01 20.33
C ASP A 55 8.97 1.17 21.85
N HIS A 56 8.16 2.10 22.35
CA HIS A 56 8.06 2.47 23.76
C HIS A 56 6.61 2.78 24.15
N LYS A 57 6.34 3.09 25.43
CA LYS A 57 4.96 3.28 25.94
C LYS A 57 4.15 4.40 25.26
N LYS A 58 4.80 5.30 24.52
CA LYS A 58 4.15 6.38 23.76
C LYS A 58 4.02 6.04 22.26
N SER A 59 4.54 4.90 21.81
CA SER A 59 4.43 4.44 20.43
C SER A 59 3.00 4.01 20.11
N ASP A 60 2.67 3.99 18.82
CA ASP A 60 1.37 3.54 18.33
C ASP A 60 1.27 2.01 18.37
N ASP A 61 2.34 1.31 17.98
CA ASP A 61 2.49 -0.12 18.23
C ASP A 61 3.08 -0.33 19.63
N ARG A 62 2.32 -1.03 20.48
CA ARG A 62 2.71 -1.38 21.85
C ARG A 62 2.57 -2.87 22.10
N THR A 63 2.40 -3.68 21.06
CA THR A 63 2.07 -5.10 21.16
C THR A 63 3.07 -5.85 22.04
N LEU A 64 4.38 -5.64 21.81
CA LEU A 64 5.45 -6.23 22.60
C LEU A 64 5.81 -5.41 23.85
N VAL A 65 5.67 -4.08 23.80
CA VAL A 65 5.95 -3.17 24.93
C VAL A 65 5.00 -3.41 26.10
N ASP A 66 3.72 -3.64 25.81
CA ASP A 66 2.67 -3.91 26.79
C ASP A 66 2.52 -5.40 27.12
N GLN A 67 3.38 -6.27 26.56
CA GLN A 67 3.33 -7.73 26.73
C GLN A 67 1.96 -8.33 26.34
N ILE A 68 1.29 -7.75 25.34
CA ILE A 68 0.08 -8.34 24.75
C ILE A 68 0.41 -9.65 24.05
N LEU A 69 1.59 -9.71 23.42
CA LEU A 69 2.21 -10.92 22.87
C LEU A 69 3.66 -10.99 23.30
N GLU A 70 4.23 -12.20 23.30
CA GLU A 70 5.67 -12.39 23.46
C GLU A 70 6.39 -12.29 22.11
N PRO A 71 7.69 -11.93 22.08
CA PRO A 71 8.47 -11.87 20.85
C PRO A 71 8.42 -13.18 20.02
N GLN A 72 8.36 -14.33 20.71
CA GLN A 72 8.22 -15.62 20.05
C GLN A 72 6.87 -15.81 19.34
N ASP A 73 5.79 -15.23 19.87
CA ASP A 73 4.47 -15.31 19.25
C ASP A 73 4.41 -14.47 17.99
N VAL A 74 4.98 -13.26 18.02
CA VAL A 74 5.10 -12.38 16.85
C VAL A 74 5.88 -13.05 15.73
N VAL A 75 6.99 -13.72 16.04
CA VAL A 75 7.77 -14.49 15.05
C VAL A 75 6.97 -15.66 14.50
N ARG A 76 6.31 -16.47 15.36
CA ARG A 76 5.49 -17.61 14.92
C ARG A 76 4.34 -17.18 14.01
N PHE A 77 3.63 -16.11 14.37
CA PHE A 77 2.57 -15.55 13.54
C PHE A 77 3.10 -14.97 12.24
N GLY A 78 4.28 -14.33 12.25
CA GLY A 78 4.94 -13.84 11.04
C GLY A 78 5.27 -14.98 10.06
N VAL A 79 5.88 -16.07 10.56
CA VAL A 79 6.16 -17.28 9.78
C VAL A 79 4.88 -17.92 9.25
N PHE A 80 3.85 -18.03 10.08
CA PHE A 80 2.55 -18.54 9.67
C PHE A 80 1.96 -17.72 8.51
N LEU A 81 1.94 -16.39 8.63
CA LEU A 81 1.40 -15.52 7.58
C LEU A 81 2.22 -15.55 6.29
N TYR A 82 3.56 -15.58 6.36
CA TYR A 82 4.38 -15.79 5.15
C TYR A 82 4.12 -17.15 4.52
N THR A 83 3.94 -18.21 5.32
CA THR A 83 3.61 -19.55 4.83
C THR A 83 2.26 -19.56 4.11
N VAL A 84 1.23 -18.94 4.70
CA VAL A 84 -0.09 -18.75 4.07
C VAL A 84 0.06 -18.00 2.74
N GLY A 85 0.83 -16.90 2.71
CA GLY A 85 1.11 -16.15 1.49
C GLY A 85 1.73 -17.02 0.39
N CYS A 86 2.75 -17.83 0.74
CA CYS A 86 3.42 -18.71 -0.20
C CYS A 86 2.52 -19.83 -0.71
N VAL A 87 1.73 -20.46 0.17
CA VAL A 87 0.77 -21.51 -0.21
C VAL A 87 -0.32 -20.95 -1.13
N CYS A 88 -0.86 -19.77 -0.82
CA CYS A 88 -1.83 -19.11 -1.68
C CYS A 88 -1.23 -18.70 -3.03
N ALA A 89 0.00 -18.17 -3.07
CA ALA A 89 0.69 -17.86 -4.32
C ALA A 89 0.93 -19.12 -5.18
N ALA A 90 1.34 -20.23 -4.56
CA ALA A 90 1.48 -21.51 -5.25
C ALA A 90 0.14 -22.04 -5.76
N GLY A 91 -0.94 -21.88 -4.98
CA GLY A 91 -2.30 -22.19 -5.40
C GLY A 91 -2.72 -21.35 -6.61
N LEU A 92 -2.47 -20.03 -6.60
CA LEU A 92 -2.73 -19.13 -7.73
C LEU A 92 -1.97 -19.54 -8.98
N TYR A 93 -0.71 -19.98 -8.85
CA TYR A 93 0.05 -20.52 -9.97
C TYR A 93 -0.60 -21.77 -10.58
N ALA A 94 -1.15 -22.65 -9.74
CA ALA A 94 -1.77 -23.89 -10.21
C ALA A 94 -3.07 -23.66 -11.01
N VAL A 95 -3.77 -22.53 -10.77
CA VAL A 95 -5.05 -22.21 -11.42
C VAL A 95 -4.97 -21.10 -12.48
N SER A 96 -3.96 -20.23 -12.42
CA SER A 96 -3.73 -19.17 -13.39
C SER A 96 -2.85 -19.66 -14.54
N THR A 97 -3.04 -19.10 -15.73
CA THR A 97 -2.16 -19.34 -16.89
C THR A 97 -0.86 -18.51 -16.84
N LEU A 98 -0.68 -17.68 -15.80
CA LEU A 98 0.51 -16.87 -15.60
C LEU A 98 1.75 -17.74 -15.40
N LYS A 99 2.79 -17.48 -16.20
CA LYS A 99 4.08 -18.17 -16.07
C LYS A 99 4.66 -18.02 -14.66
N LEU A 100 5.23 -19.12 -14.14
CA LEU A 100 5.83 -19.18 -12.81
C LEU A 100 6.88 -18.08 -12.60
N GLU A 101 7.75 -17.87 -13.59
CA GLU A 101 8.81 -16.85 -13.54
C GLU A 101 8.27 -15.43 -13.30
N HIS A 102 7.12 -15.08 -13.90
CA HIS A 102 6.49 -13.78 -13.73
C HIS A 102 5.83 -13.64 -12.36
N LEU A 103 5.13 -14.68 -11.91
CA LEU A 103 4.52 -14.70 -10.58
C LEU A 103 5.59 -14.61 -9.50
N ALA A 104 6.64 -15.44 -9.61
CA ALA A 104 7.77 -15.46 -8.69
C ALA A 104 8.49 -14.10 -8.65
N LEU A 105 8.68 -13.45 -9.81
CA LEU A 105 9.29 -12.12 -9.87
C LEU A 105 8.48 -11.08 -9.10
N ILE A 106 7.16 -10.98 -9.32
CA ILE A 106 6.33 -9.98 -8.62
C ILE A 106 6.20 -10.32 -7.14
N TYR A 107 6.02 -11.61 -6.81
CA TYR A 107 5.82 -12.05 -5.44
C TYR A 107 7.10 -11.91 -4.62
N PHE A 108 8.20 -12.56 -5.04
CA PHE A 108 9.46 -12.58 -4.29
C PHE A 108 10.30 -11.32 -4.46
N GLY A 109 10.30 -10.73 -5.66
CA GLY A 109 11.01 -9.47 -5.92
C GLY A 109 10.29 -8.25 -5.36
N GLY A 110 8.97 -8.37 -5.11
CA GLY A 110 8.10 -7.26 -4.73
C GLY A 110 7.41 -7.46 -3.40
N LEU A 111 6.30 -8.20 -3.42
CA LEU A 111 5.37 -8.28 -2.30
C LEU A 111 6.04 -8.81 -1.02
N SER A 112 6.75 -9.93 -1.09
CA SER A 112 7.43 -10.51 0.07
C SER A 112 8.67 -9.73 0.51
N SER A 113 9.17 -8.82 -0.33
CA SER A 113 10.25 -7.88 0.04
C SER A 113 9.81 -6.89 1.13
N SER A 114 8.53 -6.90 1.55
CA SER A 114 8.07 -6.24 2.77
C SER A 114 8.90 -6.60 4.00
N PHE A 115 9.49 -7.80 4.05
CA PHE A 115 10.43 -8.18 5.10
C PHE A 115 11.63 -7.22 5.18
N LEU A 116 12.16 -6.78 4.04
CA LEU A 116 13.34 -5.91 3.96
C LEU A 116 13.08 -4.48 4.46
N TYR A 117 11.82 -4.13 4.68
CA TYR A 117 11.43 -2.82 5.20
C TYR A 117 12.03 -2.58 6.61
N THR A 118 11.94 -3.55 7.52
CA THR A 118 12.55 -3.50 8.86
C THR A 118 13.50 -4.65 9.13
N GLY A 119 13.24 -5.82 8.58
CA GLY A 119 14.15 -6.96 8.61
C GLY A 119 15.28 -6.84 7.60
N GLY A 120 16.33 -7.65 7.78
CA GLY A 120 17.48 -7.66 6.88
C GLY A 120 18.16 -6.30 6.80
N ILE A 121 18.14 -5.69 5.61
CA ILE A 121 18.74 -4.36 5.34
C ILE A 121 18.04 -3.26 6.16
N GLY A 122 16.73 -3.41 6.43
CA GLY A 122 15.96 -2.44 7.21
C GLY A 122 15.85 -1.09 6.52
N PHE A 123 15.26 -1.06 5.32
CA PHE A 123 15.14 0.15 4.50
C PHE A 123 14.46 1.33 5.20
N LYS A 124 13.53 1.06 6.13
CA LYS A 124 12.94 2.05 7.04
C LYS A 124 14.01 2.89 7.74
N TYR A 125 15.09 2.25 8.17
CA TYR A 125 16.10 2.86 9.02
C TYR A 125 17.12 3.73 8.27
N VAL A 126 17.10 3.69 6.93
CA VAL A 126 18.05 4.37 6.04
C VAL A 126 17.36 5.23 4.97
N ALA A 127 16.17 5.76 5.30
CA ALA A 127 15.35 6.65 4.47
C ALA A 127 14.92 6.10 3.11
N LEU A 128 14.93 4.77 2.96
CA LEU A 128 14.46 4.07 1.75
C LEU A 128 13.09 3.41 1.96
N GLY A 129 12.53 3.48 3.17
CA GLY A 129 11.24 2.90 3.52
C GLY A 129 10.10 3.39 2.62
N ASP A 130 10.00 4.70 2.41
CA ASP A 130 9.02 5.37 1.56
C ASP A 130 9.04 4.83 0.12
N VAL A 131 10.23 4.62 -0.45
CA VAL A 131 10.39 4.06 -1.80
C VAL A 131 9.91 2.61 -1.85
N VAL A 132 10.26 1.79 -0.85
CA VAL A 132 9.88 0.39 -0.78
C VAL A 132 8.36 0.24 -0.68
N ILE A 133 7.71 1.00 0.19
CA ILE A 133 6.26 0.94 0.40
C ILE A 133 5.51 1.45 -0.83
N LEU A 134 5.95 2.55 -1.43
CA LEU A 134 5.35 3.09 -2.66
C LEU A 134 5.38 2.06 -3.79
N ILE A 135 6.50 1.36 -3.99
CA ILE A 135 6.65 0.35 -5.04
C ILE A 135 5.83 -0.91 -4.72
N THR A 136 5.91 -1.41 -3.49
CA THR A 136 5.34 -2.70 -3.09
C THR A 136 3.82 -2.66 -3.06
N PHE A 137 3.25 -1.66 -2.36
CA PHE A 137 1.81 -1.56 -2.13
C PHE A 137 1.08 -0.73 -3.19
N GLY A 138 1.80 -0.05 -4.09
CA GLY A 138 1.22 0.57 -5.27
C GLY A 138 1.35 -0.34 -6.50
N PRO A 139 2.33 -0.11 -7.38
CA PRO A 139 2.58 -0.86 -8.60
C PRO A 139 2.50 -2.38 -8.49
N LEU A 140 3.27 -2.98 -7.57
CA LEU A 140 3.46 -4.43 -7.56
C LEU A 140 2.21 -5.17 -7.10
N ALA A 141 1.50 -4.68 -6.09
CA ALA A 141 0.24 -5.27 -5.66
C ALA A 141 -0.86 -5.18 -6.74
N VAL A 142 -0.96 -4.06 -7.46
CA VAL A 142 -1.90 -3.91 -8.59
C VAL A 142 -1.52 -4.85 -9.73
N MET A 143 -0.24 -4.88 -10.12
CA MET A 143 0.26 -5.76 -11.19
C MET A 143 0.08 -7.23 -10.84
N PHE A 144 0.32 -7.62 -9.60
CA PHE A 144 0.12 -8.99 -9.12
C PHE A 144 -1.31 -9.45 -9.35
N ALA A 145 -2.29 -8.70 -8.81
CA ALA A 145 -3.69 -9.06 -8.92
C ALA A 145 -4.18 -9.04 -10.38
N HIS A 146 -3.71 -8.07 -11.19
CA HIS A 146 -4.02 -8.03 -12.61
C HIS A 146 -3.43 -9.24 -13.37
N ALA A 147 -2.13 -9.50 -13.23
CA ALA A 147 -1.41 -10.54 -13.97
C ALA A 147 -1.94 -11.94 -13.65
N VAL A 148 -2.30 -12.20 -12.40
CA VAL A 148 -2.91 -13.46 -11.97
C VAL A 148 -4.25 -13.68 -12.68
N GLN A 149 -5.07 -12.62 -12.80
CA GLN A 149 -6.36 -12.69 -13.49
C GLN A 149 -6.19 -12.87 -15.01
N VAL A 150 -5.34 -12.06 -15.65
CA VAL A 150 -5.22 -12.07 -17.12
C VAL A 150 -4.32 -13.17 -17.68
N GLY A 151 -3.45 -13.76 -16.84
CA GLY A 151 -2.52 -14.82 -17.24
C GLY A 151 -1.21 -14.34 -17.87
N TYR A 152 -0.95 -13.03 -17.92
CA TYR A 152 0.28 -12.46 -18.48
C TYR A 152 0.66 -11.13 -17.81
N LEU A 153 1.92 -10.73 -17.96
CA LEU A 153 2.39 -9.42 -17.50
C LEU A 153 1.98 -8.32 -18.48
N SER A 154 1.28 -7.31 -17.97
CA SER A 154 1.02 -6.06 -18.68
C SER A 154 1.63 -4.89 -17.91
N VAL A 155 2.12 -3.90 -18.65
CA VAL A 155 2.64 -2.64 -18.11
C VAL A 155 1.49 -1.64 -17.90
N SER A 156 0.33 -1.83 -18.56
CA SER A 156 -0.79 -0.89 -18.45
C SER A 156 -1.28 -0.63 -17.02
N PRO A 157 -1.34 -1.62 -16.09
CA PRO A 157 -1.80 -1.37 -14.73
C PRO A 157 -0.92 -0.42 -13.93
N LEU A 158 0.35 -0.25 -14.31
CA LEU A 158 1.26 0.70 -13.64
C LEU A 158 0.74 2.13 -13.71
N LEU A 159 0.17 2.53 -14.84
CA LEU A 159 -0.41 3.87 -15.01
C LEU A 159 -1.55 4.12 -14.02
N TYR A 160 -2.37 3.09 -13.81
CA TYR A 160 -3.52 3.14 -12.90
C TYR A 160 -3.11 2.98 -11.43
N ALA A 161 -1.95 2.39 -11.14
CA ALA A 161 -1.48 2.22 -9.77
C ALA A 161 -1.04 3.55 -9.12
N VAL A 162 -0.64 4.56 -9.91
CA VAL A 162 -0.03 5.80 -9.39
C VAL A 162 -0.88 6.51 -8.34
N PRO A 163 -2.19 6.80 -8.55
CA PRO A 163 -3.00 7.48 -7.53
C PRO A 163 -3.07 6.71 -6.21
N LEU A 164 -3.18 5.38 -6.25
CA LEU A 164 -3.20 4.54 -5.05
C LEU A 164 -1.82 4.45 -4.39
N ALA A 165 -0.75 4.41 -5.16
CA ALA A 165 0.62 4.39 -4.65
C ALA A 165 0.91 5.68 -3.85
N LEU A 166 0.59 6.84 -4.43
CA LEU A 166 0.74 8.14 -3.77
C LEU A 166 -0.12 8.25 -2.50
N SER A 167 -1.37 7.79 -2.57
CA SER A 167 -2.27 7.80 -1.42
C SER A 167 -1.81 6.85 -0.30
N THR A 168 -1.22 5.71 -0.66
CA THR A 168 -0.63 4.77 0.31
C THR A 168 0.60 5.37 0.96
N GLU A 169 1.46 6.00 0.16
CA GLU A 169 2.65 6.67 0.67
C GLU A 169 2.31 7.86 1.57
N ALA A 170 1.21 8.57 1.32
CA ALA A 170 0.71 9.57 2.26
C ALA A 170 0.47 9.01 3.67
N ILE A 171 0.03 7.74 3.80
CA ILE A 171 -0.16 7.08 5.10
C ILE A 171 1.20 6.94 5.78
N LEU A 172 2.17 6.35 5.08
CA LEU A 172 3.50 6.09 5.65
C LEU A 172 4.22 7.38 5.98
N HIS A 173 4.28 8.34 5.05
CA HIS A 173 4.94 9.61 5.26
C HIS A 173 4.32 10.39 6.43
N SER A 174 3.00 10.31 6.62
CA SER A 174 2.35 10.89 7.80
C SER A 174 2.72 10.20 9.11
N ASN A 175 2.99 8.89 9.06
CA ASN A 175 3.48 8.12 10.18
C ASN A 175 4.92 8.54 10.53
N ASN A 176 5.83 8.51 9.54
CA ASN A 176 7.22 8.95 9.68
C ASN A 176 7.33 10.40 10.19
N THR A 177 6.39 11.28 9.81
CA THR A 177 6.39 12.67 10.28
C THR A 177 5.90 12.80 11.72
N ARG A 178 4.89 12.01 12.12
CA ARG A 178 4.42 11.95 13.51
C ARG A 178 5.55 11.51 14.45
N ASP A 179 6.31 10.51 14.02
CA ASP A 179 7.32 9.83 14.83
C ASP A 179 8.73 10.40 14.63
N MET A 180 8.86 11.50 13.90
CA MET A 180 10.14 12.13 13.52
C MET A 180 11.09 12.39 14.71
N GLU A 181 10.57 12.85 15.86
CA GLU A 181 11.41 13.13 17.03
C GLU A 181 11.83 11.85 17.77
N SER A 182 10.94 10.87 17.92
CA SER A 182 11.28 9.57 18.53
C SER A 182 12.24 8.78 17.67
N ASP A 183 12.03 8.77 16.35
CA ASP A 183 12.90 8.10 15.39
C ASP A 183 14.31 8.72 15.39
N ARG A 184 14.41 10.05 15.46
CA ARG A 184 15.71 10.74 15.59
C ARG A 184 16.44 10.33 16.88
N GLN A 185 15.73 10.22 18.00
CA GLN A 185 16.30 9.78 19.28
C GLN A 185 16.79 8.32 19.22
N ALA A 186 16.13 7.48 18.43
CA ALA A 186 16.52 6.09 18.19
C ALA A 186 17.63 5.93 17.13
N GLY A 187 18.18 7.03 16.59
CA GLY A 187 19.22 6.99 15.56
C GLY A 187 18.72 6.55 14.17
N ILE A 188 17.41 6.56 13.96
CA ILE A 188 16.77 6.26 12.68
C ILE A 188 16.78 7.49 11.80
N VAL A 189 16.98 7.28 10.49
CA VAL A 189 16.85 8.33 9.49
C VAL A 189 15.72 7.95 8.54
N THR A 190 14.56 8.60 8.67
CA THR A 190 13.44 8.49 7.71
C THR A 190 13.51 9.61 6.68
N LEU A 191 12.76 9.48 5.57
CA LEU A 191 12.67 10.55 4.57
C LEU A 191 12.15 11.86 5.19
N ALA A 192 11.16 11.76 6.09
CA ALA A 192 10.62 12.90 6.82
C ALA A 192 11.68 13.62 7.67
N ILE A 193 12.61 12.88 8.30
CA ILE A 193 13.75 13.46 9.03
C ILE A 193 14.71 14.16 8.08
N LEU A 194 15.06 13.53 6.95
CA LEU A 194 16.04 14.07 5.99
C LEU A 194 15.59 15.39 5.38
N ILE A 195 14.34 15.48 4.95
CA ILE A 195 13.80 16.68 4.29
C ILE A 195 13.34 17.74 5.31
N GLY A 196 13.15 17.34 6.57
CA GLY A 196 12.73 18.22 7.66
C GLY A 196 11.25 18.62 7.61
N PRO A 197 10.75 19.34 8.64
CA PRO A 197 9.31 19.54 8.86
C PRO A 197 8.59 20.28 7.72
N THR A 198 9.24 21.29 7.13
CA THR A 198 8.64 22.12 6.07
C THR A 198 8.44 21.32 4.78
N PHE A 199 9.49 20.63 4.31
CA PHE A 199 9.40 19.81 3.11
C PHE A 199 8.58 18.54 3.35
N SER A 200 8.57 18.01 4.58
CA SER A 200 7.66 16.93 4.96
C SER A 200 6.19 17.34 4.78
N TYR A 201 5.81 18.54 5.22
CA TYR A 201 4.46 19.06 4.95
C TYR A 201 4.17 19.21 3.46
N ILE A 202 5.11 19.75 2.68
CA ILE A 202 4.94 19.91 1.22
C ILE A 202 4.77 18.53 0.56
N LEU A 203 5.61 17.57 0.90
CA LEU A 203 5.54 16.21 0.37
C LEU A 203 4.20 15.56 0.72
N TYR A 204 3.74 15.66 1.97
CA TYR A 204 2.43 15.15 2.38
C TYR A 204 1.29 15.78 1.56
N ALA A 205 1.31 17.10 1.36
CA ALA A 205 0.31 17.78 0.54
C ALA A 205 0.35 17.32 -0.92
N VAL A 206 1.52 17.12 -1.51
CA VAL A 206 1.67 16.57 -2.87
C VAL A 206 1.10 15.16 -2.94
N LEU A 207 1.44 14.28 -1.99
CA LEU A 207 0.93 12.91 -1.92
C LEU A 207 -0.60 12.86 -1.77
N LEU A 208 -1.19 13.82 -1.04
CA LEU A 208 -2.64 13.96 -0.92
C LEU A 208 -3.32 14.48 -2.19
N PHE A 209 -2.79 15.55 -2.80
CA PHE A 209 -3.52 16.29 -3.84
C PHE A 209 -3.21 15.87 -5.28
N LEU A 210 -2.03 15.31 -5.53
CA LEU A 210 -1.65 14.83 -6.86
C LEU A 210 -2.58 13.72 -7.40
N PRO A 211 -3.05 12.74 -6.59
CA PRO A 211 -4.08 11.80 -7.02
C PRO A 211 -5.34 12.47 -7.57
N TYR A 212 -5.83 13.53 -6.93
CA TYR A 212 -7.01 14.25 -7.40
C TYR A 212 -6.77 14.97 -8.72
N LEU A 213 -5.58 15.54 -8.93
CA LEU A 213 -5.22 16.12 -10.23
C LEU A 213 -5.26 15.05 -11.33
N ILE A 214 -4.73 13.86 -11.05
CA ILE A 214 -4.79 12.72 -11.98
C ILE A 214 -6.25 12.35 -12.26
N PHE A 215 -7.11 12.24 -11.25
CA PHE A 215 -8.52 11.93 -11.43
C PHE A 215 -9.28 13.00 -12.23
N CYS A 216 -8.97 14.29 -12.06
CA CYS A 216 -9.52 15.36 -12.90
C CYS A 216 -9.11 15.19 -14.37
N VAL A 217 -7.85 14.87 -14.64
CA VAL A 217 -7.37 14.59 -16.01
C VAL A 217 -8.08 13.37 -16.58
N LEU A 218 -8.19 12.29 -15.80
CA LEU A 218 -8.86 11.07 -16.24
C LEU A 218 -10.37 11.29 -16.51
N ALA A 219 -11.03 12.08 -15.68
CA ALA A 219 -12.45 12.40 -15.81
C ALA A 219 -12.76 13.24 -17.05
N THR A 220 -11.91 14.21 -17.34
CA THR A 220 -12.09 15.14 -18.46
C THR A 220 -11.64 14.57 -19.80
N ARG A 221 -10.62 13.71 -19.82
CA ARG A 221 -10.06 13.14 -21.06
C ARG A 221 -10.68 11.82 -21.48
N TYR A 222 -11.18 11.01 -20.53
CA TYR A 222 -11.59 9.64 -20.81
C TYR A 222 -13.04 9.35 -20.41
N THR A 223 -13.39 9.46 -19.12
CA THR A 223 -14.75 9.17 -18.67
C THR A 223 -15.09 9.79 -17.32
N ILE A 224 -16.30 10.35 -17.22
CA ILE A 224 -16.78 11.03 -16.01
C ILE A 224 -16.81 10.13 -14.77
N SER A 225 -16.87 8.79 -14.93
CA SER A 225 -16.83 7.87 -13.78
C SER A 225 -15.51 7.97 -13.00
N MET A 226 -14.42 8.43 -13.64
CA MET A 226 -13.14 8.72 -12.97
C MET A 226 -13.21 9.91 -12.03
N ALA A 227 -14.30 10.67 -12.01
CA ALA A 227 -14.54 11.74 -11.04
C ALA A 227 -15.01 11.23 -9.67
N LEU A 228 -15.41 9.95 -9.53
CA LEU A 228 -15.91 9.41 -8.26
C LEU A 228 -14.94 9.59 -7.08
N PRO A 229 -13.62 9.37 -7.21
CA PRO A 229 -12.67 9.64 -6.13
C PRO A 229 -12.67 11.11 -5.67
N LEU A 230 -13.08 12.07 -6.51
CA LEU A 230 -13.13 13.49 -6.14
C LEU A 230 -14.13 13.76 -5.00
N LEU A 231 -15.08 12.85 -4.75
CA LEU A 231 -15.99 12.94 -3.60
C LEU A 231 -15.27 12.94 -2.25
N THR A 232 -14.02 12.45 -2.18
CA THR A 232 -13.23 12.45 -0.94
C THR A 232 -12.39 13.71 -0.73
N ILE A 233 -12.42 14.69 -1.64
CA ILE A 233 -11.67 15.96 -1.54
C ILE A 233 -11.85 16.67 -0.19
N PRO A 234 -13.07 16.80 0.39
CA PRO A 234 -13.25 17.45 1.69
C PRO A 234 -12.42 16.79 2.81
N MET A 235 -12.23 15.48 2.75
CA MET A 235 -11.39 14.76 3.71
C MET A 235 -9.91 15.10 3.53
N ALA A 236 -9.43 15.24 2.29
CA ALA A 236 -8.05 15.62 2.00
C ALA A 236 -7.73 17.03 2.51
N PHE A 237 -8.61 18.02 2.31
CA PHE A 237 -8.44 19.35 2.89
C PHE A 237 -8.47 19.33 4.43
N SER A 238 -9.34 18.51 5.03
CA SER A 238 -9.35 18.35 6.49
C SER A 238 -8.03 17.78 7.02
N LEU A 239 -7.46 16.78 6.33
CA LEU A 239 -6.18 16.16 6.67
C LEU A 239 -5.01 17.13 6.50
N GLU A 240 -4.94 17.83 5.37
CA GLU A 240 -3.91 18.83 5.10
C GLU A 240 -3.92 19.92 6.19
N ARG A 241 -5.09 20.45 6.55
CA ARG A 241 -5.21 21.46 7.62
C ARG A 241 -4.69 20.95 8.97
N GLN A 242 -4.97 19.69 9.32
CA GLN A 242 -4.46 19.06 10.55
C GLN A 242 -2.93 18.87 10.51
N PHE A 243 -2.40 18.49 9.35
CA PHE A 243 -0.96 18.33 9.16
C PHE A 243 -0.25 19.67 9.30
N ARG A 244 -0.78 20.72 8.66
CA ARG A 244 -0.28 22.09 8.75
C ARG A 244 -0.30 22.61 10.18
N SER A 245 -1.35 22.29 10.96
CA SER A 245 -1.44 22.63 12.38
C SER A 245 -0.60 21.73 13.29
N ARG A 246 0.24 20.84 12.73
CA ARG A 246 1.09 19.88 13.45
C ARG A 246 0.35 18.95 14.41
N SER A 247 -0.92 18.65 14.12
CA SER A 247 -1.73 17.73 14.91
C SER A 247 -1.66 16.32 14.33
N PHE A 248 -0.53 15.65 14.54
CA PHE A 248 -0.20 14.41 13.81
C PHE A 248 -0.87 13.13 14.36
N ASN A 249 -1.30 13.12 15.62
CA ASN A 249 -1.71 11.90 16.35
C ASN A 249 -2.69 10.98 15.60
N LYS A 250 -3.68 11.56 14.91
CA LYS A 250 -4.72 10.79 14.19
C LYS A 250 -4.59 10.84 12.67
N ILE A 251 -3.57 11.51 12.14
CA ILE A 251 -3.42 11.71 10.69
C ILE A 251 -3.18 10.38 9.96
N PRO A 252 -2.29 9.47 10.41
CA PRO A 252 -2.07 8.20 9.72
C PRO A 252 -3.36 7.39 9.57
N GLN A 253 -4.14 7.23 10.64
CA GLN A 253 -5.38 6.46 10.63
C GLN A 253 -6.47 7.14 9.77
N ARG A 254 -6.57 8.47 9.79
CA ARG A 254 -7.50 9.21 8.93
C ARG A 254 -7.06 9.20 7.46
N THR A 255 -5.77 9.19 7.18
CA THR A 255 -5.21 9.08 5.82
C THR A 255 -5.45 7.67 5.28
N ALA A 256 -5.34 6.62 6.11
CA ALA A 256 -5.72 5.26 5.75
C ALA A 256 -7.22 5.13 5.42
N LYS A 257 -8.09 5.82 6.16
CA LYS A 257 -9.53 5.90 5.84
C LYS A 257 -9.77 6.61 4.51
N LEU A 258 -9.07 7.71 4.25
CA LEU A 258 -9.11 8.38 2.94
C LEU A 258 -8.67 7.44 1.83
N ASN A 259 -7.53 6.77 1.97
CA ASN A 259 -7.00 5.80 1.01
C ASN A 259 -8.00 4.68 0.70
N LEU A 260 -8.69 4.15 1.71
CA LEU A 260 -9.75 3.15 1.51
C LEU A 260 -10.88 3.70 0.65
N LEU A 261 -11.45 4.85 1.01
CA LEU A 261 -12.59 5.44 0.29
C LEU A 261 -12.21 5.87 -1.13
N LEU A 262 -11.04 6.51 -1.28
CA LEU A 262 -10.46 6.90 -2.56
C LEU A 262 -10.31 5.66 -3.46
N GLY A 263 -9.74 4.58 -2.92
CA GLY A 263 -9.56 3.33 -3.66
C GLY A 263 -10.87 2.65 -4.03
N LEU A 264 -11.85 2.60 -3.14
CA LEU A 264 -13.18 2.05 -3.44
C LEU A 264 -13.86 2.84 -4.55
N PHE A 265 -13.92 4.17 -4.45
CA PHE A 265 -14.50 5.01 -5.50
C PHE A 265 -13.73 4.92 -6.80
N TYR A 266 -12.41 4.73 -6.74
CA TYR A 266 -11.61 4.55 -7.95
C TYR A 266 -11.93 3.23 -8.65
N VAL A 267 -11.99 2.13 -7.89
CA VAL A 267 -12.40 0.81 -8.42
C VAL A 267 -13.81 0.90 -9.03
N PHE A 268 -14.76 1.52 -8.35
CA PHE A 268 -16.10 1.74 -8.92
C PHE A 268 -16.05 2.60 -10.19
N GLY A 269 -15.23 3.65 -10.21
CA GLY A 269 -15.02 4.46 -11.40
C GLY A 269 -14.54 3.62 -12.58
N ILE A 270 -13.58 2.71 -12.36
CA ILE A 270 -13.04 1.82 -13.40
C ILE A 270 -14.13 0.86 -13.89
N MET A 271 -14.90 0.27 -12.97
CA MET A 271 -15.98 -0.65 -13.31
C MET A 271 -17.10 0.02 -14.11
N LEU A 272 -17.46 1.26 -13.78
CA LEU A 272 -18.52 2.04 -14.42
C LEU A 272 -18.10 2.72 -15.73
N ALA A 273 -16.81 2.71 -16.07
CA ALA A 273 -16.33 3.30 -17.31
C ALA A 273 -17.00 2.64 -18.53
N PRO A 274 -17.37 3.35 -19.60
CA PRO A 274 -17.83 2.71 -20.83
C PRO A 274 -16.74 1.82 -21.45
N PRO A 275 -17.07 0.69 -22.12
CA PRO A 275 -16.10 -0.12 -22.84
C PRO A 275 -15.25 0.72 -23.81
N GLY A 276 -13.93 0.51 -23.83
CA GLY A 276 -13.00 1.26 -24.67
C GLY A 276 -12.70 2.71 -24.26
N ALA A 277 -13.34 3.24 -23.20
CA ALA A 277 -13.11 4.62 -22.76
C ALA A 277 -11.77 4.82 -22.05
N LEU A 278 -11.21 3.76 -21.45
CA LEU A 278 -9.99 3.82 -20.67
C LEU A 278 -8.75 3.51 -21.54
N PRO A 279 -7.66 4.26 -21.42
CA PRO A 279 -6.49 4.09 -22.27
C PRO A 279 -5.71 2.80 -21.96
N LYS A 280 -5.33 2.04 -22.98
CA LYS A 280 -4.43 0.88 -22.85
C LYS A 280 -4.97 -0.24 -21.94
N LEU A 281 -6.30 -0.40 -21.88
CA LEU A 281 -7.00 -1.56 -21.32
C LEU A 281 -7.64 -2.38 -22.44
#